data_AF-A0A0Q4BEU0-F1
#
_entry.id   AF-A0A0Q4BEU0-F1
#
_cell.length_a   1.000
_cell.length_b   1.000
_cell.length_c   1.000
_cell.angle_alpha   90.00
_cell.angle_beta   90.00
_cell.angle_gamma   90.00
#
_symmetry.space_group_name_H-M   'P 1'
#
loop_
_entity.id
_entity.type
_entity.pdbx_description
1 polymer ?
#
loop_
_entity_poly.entity_id
_entity_poly.type
_entity_poly.pdbx_seq_one_letter_code
_entity_poly.pdbx_strand_id
1 'polypeptide(L)'
;MPRERGGKEGEEMSNDEMPDPEKLKEIMQVMSDTIPELLNSITRVLYGAKEGEEYGKAVANFYKALKDAGMSNDEAFALTREYMGNFNIANVIGGAARGAKGSRED
;
A
#
# COMPACT_ATOMS: atom_id res chain seq x y z
N MET A 1 -1.13 -61.18 27.53
CA MET A 1 -2.30 -60.61 26.82
C MET A 1 -2.08 -59.11 26.68
N PRO A 2 -2.09 -58.52 25.47
CA PRO A 2 -1.81 -57.09 25.28
C PRO A 2 -3.08 -56.26 25.05
N ARG A 3 -2.90 -54.93 25.17
CA ARG A 3 -3.81 -53.78 24.88
C ARG A 3 -4.63 -53.38 26.11
N GLU A 4 -4.56 -52.13 26.58
CA GLU A 4 -4.94 -50.92 25.83
C GLU A 4 -3.97 -49.75 26.06
N ARG A 5 -3.45 -49.17 24.96
CA ARG A 5 -3.00 -47.77 24.95
C ARG A 5 -4.25 -46.95 24.64
N GLY A 6 -4.78 -46.24 25.63
CA GLY A 6 -5.70 -45.12 25.39
C GLY A 6 -4.96 -44.01 24.68
N GLY A 7 -4.96 -44.05 23.34
CA GLY A 7 -4.53 -42.93 22.51
C GLY A 7 -5.54 -41.80 22.67
N LYS A 8 -5.04 -40.62 23.02
CA LYS A 8 -5.79 -39.38 22.86
C LYS A 8 -6.12 -39.26 21.37
N GLU A 9 -7.39 -39.41 21.04
CA GLU A 9 -7.93 -39.09 19.72
C GLU A 9 -7.57 -37.62 19.46
N GLY A 10 -6.72 -37.41 18.45
CA GLY A 10 -6.49 -36.09 17.92
C GLY A 10 -7.82 -35.60 17.38
N GLU A 11 -8.25 -34.42 17.82
CA GLU A 11 -9.27 -33.66 17.13
C GLU A 11 -8.79 -33.48 15.69
N GLU A 12 -9.37 -34.27 14.78
CA GLU A 12 -9.29 -34.02 13.35
C GLU A 12 -9.89 -32.63 13.15
N MET A 13 -9.05 -31.65 12.84
CA MET A 13 -9.51 -30.38 12.28
C MET A 13 -10.21 -30.73 10.96
N SER A 14 -11.54 -30.78 10.98
CA SER A 14 -12.34 -31.10 9.83
C SER A 14 -12.04 -30.12 8.71
N ASN A 15 -11.80 -30.66 7.53
CA ASN A 15 -11.44 -29.95 6.30
C ASN A 15 -12.64 -29.18 5.68
N ASP A 16 -13.50 -28.59 6.50
CA ASP A 16 -14.80 -28.03 6.12
C ASP A 16 -14.95 -26.56 6.52
N GLU A 17 -13.99 -25.72 6.13
CA GLU A 17 -14.13 -24.28 6.35
C GLU A 17 -13.55 -23.45 5.18
N MET A 18 -13.59 -23.99 3.96
CA MET A 18 -13.51 -23.11 2.80
C MET A 18 -14.88 -22.43 2.62
N PRO A 19 -14.93 -21.08 2.58
CA PRO A 19 -16.18 -20.37 2.33
C PRO A 19 -16.75 -20.82 0.99
N ASP A 20 -18.06 -21.01 0.96
CA ASP A 20 -18.83 -21.28 -0.26
C ASP A 20 -18.40 -20.33 -1.40
N PRO A 21 -18.10 -20.84 -2.62
CA PRO A 21 -17.60 -20.03 -3.73
C PRO A 21 -18.45 -18.80 -4.06
N GLU A 22 -19.76 -18.84 -3.84
CA GLU A 22 -20.66 -17.70 -4.07
C GLU A 22 -20.41 -16.61 -3.03
N LYS A 23 -20.29 -17.00 -1.75
CA LYS A 23 -19.91 -16.08 -0.66
C LYS A 23 -18.50 -15.50 -0.83
N LEU A 24 -17.55 -16.29 -1.32
CA LEU A 24 -16.21 -15.80 -1.64
C LEU A 24 -16.25 -14.77 -2.79
N LYS A 25 -17.06 -15.03 -3.82
CA LYS A 25 -17.26 -14.10 -4.93
C LYS A 25 -17.88 -12.78 -4.48
N GLU A 26 -18.85 -12.81 -3.58
CA GLU A 26 -19.44 -11.59 -3.00
C GLU A 26 -18.40 -10.76 -2.23
N ILE A 27 -17.59 -11.41 -1.37
CA ILE A 27 -16.53 -10.73 -0.63
C ILE A 27 -15.51 -10.11 -1.60
N MET A 28 -15.11 -10.85 -2.64
CA MET A 28 -14.20 -10.35 -3.66
C MET A 28 -14.78 -9.20 -4.47
N GLN A 29 -16.08 -9.20 -4.77
CA GLN A 29 -16.76 -8.09 -5.43
C GLN A 29 -16.74 -6.83 -4.56
N VAL A 30 -17.12 -6.94 -3.28
CA VAL A 30 -17.07 -5.82 -2.33
C VAL A 30 -15.65 -5.27 -2.19
N MET A 31 -14.64 -6.15 -2.10
CA MET A 31 -13.25 -5.73 -2.06
C MET A 31 -12.80 -5.05 -3.36
N SER A 32 -13.23 -5.56 -4.51
CA SER A 32 -12.91 -4.97 -5.82
C SER A 32 -13.51 -3.60 -6.03
N ASP A 33 -14.60 -3.27 -5.33
CA ASP A 33 -15.19 -1.92 -5.35
C ASP A 33 -14.53 -1.00 -4.32
N THR A 34 -14.27 -1.51 -3.11
CA THR A 34 -13.76 -0.72 -1.98
C THR A 34 -12.29 -0.31 -2.17
N ILE A 35 -11.45 -1.19 -2.71
CA ILE A 35 -10.02 -0.93 -2.86
C ILE A 35 -9.75 0.21 -3.86
N PRO A 36 -10.33 0.23 -5.08
CA PRO A 36 -10.18 1.35 -6.00
C PRO A 36 -10.73 2.66 -5.43
N GLU A 37 -11.84 2.62 -4.69
CA GLU A 37 -12.42 3.81 -4.07
C GLU A 37 -11.48 4.42 -3.02
N LEU A 38 -10.86 3.58 -2.17
CA LEU A 38 -9.85 4.00 -1.21
C LEU A 38 -8.61 4.59 -1.89
N LEU A 39 -8.13 3.96 -2.97
CA LEU A 39 -7.00 4.49 -3.73
C LEU A 39 -7.35 5.84 -4.38
N ASN A 40 -8.57 5.99 -4.90
CA ASN A 40 -9.07 7.25 -5.45
C ASN A 40 -9.21 8.33 -4.37
N SER A 41 -9.65 7.99 -3.17
CA SER A 41 -9.75 8.94 -2.05
C SER A 41 -8.38 9.39 -1.58
N ILE A 42 -7.43 8.46 -1.42
CA ILE A 42 -6.03 8.79 -1.10
C ILE A 42 -5.44 9.68 -2.20
N THR A 43 -5.66 9.35 -3.47
CA THR A 43 -5.19 10.16 -4.60
C THR A 43 -5.81 11.56 -4.60
N ARG A 44 -7.11 11.70 -4.31
CA ARG A 44 -7.75 13.02 -4.19
C ARG A 44 -7.23 13.82 -3.00
N VAL A 45 -6.95 13.17 -1.87
CA VAL A 45 -6.39 13.85 -0.69
C VAL A 45 -4.94 14.28 -0.95
N LEU A 46 -4.19 13.56 -1.78
CA LEU A 46 -2.80 13.90 -2.06
C LEU A 46 -2.63 14.85 -3.26
N TYR A 47 -3.53 14.80 -4.22
CA TYR A 47 -3.43 15.51 -5.50
C TYR A 47 -4.66 16.38 -5.84
N GLY A 48 -5.60 16.53 -4.90
CA GLY A 48 -6.67 17.52 -5.00
C GLY A 48 -6.08 18.93 -5.11
N ALA A 49 -6.74 19.82 -5.84
CA ALA A 49 -6.16 21.14 -6.17
C ALA A 49 -5.76 21.96 -4.92
N LYS A 50 -6.51 21.80 -3.81
CA LYS A 50 -6.23 22.47 -2.54
C LYS A 50 -5.10 21.80 -1.78
N GLU A 51 -5.10 20.48 -1.75
CA GLU A 51 -4.10 19.67 -1.05
C GLU A 51 -2.76 19.71 -1.77
N GLY A 52 -2.76 19.79 -3.10
CA GLY A 52 -1.58 20.07 -3.93
C GLY A 52 -1.02 21.47 -3.70
N GLU A 53 -1.86 22.47 -3.42
CA GLU A 53 -1.41 23.82 -3.04
C GLU A 53 -0.76 23.81 -1.65
N GLU A 54 -1.37 23.15 -0.66
CA GLU A 54 -0.80 22.99 0.68
C GLU A 54 0.51 22.19 0.66
N TYR A 55 0.55 21.12 -0.13
CA TYR A 55 1.77 20.34 -0.36
C TYR A 55 2.87 21.19 -1.01
N GLY A 56 2.53 21.96 -2.05
CA GLY A 56 3.46 22.90 -2.69
C GLY A 56 4.01 23.94 -1.72
N LYS A 57 3.17 24.47 -0.81
CA LYS A 57 3.60 25.37 0.27
C LYS A 57 4.55 24.67 1.24
N ALA A 58 4.26 23.43 1.63
CA ALA A 58 5.12 22.65 2.52
C ALA A 58 6.51 22.40 1.90
N VAL A 59 6.55 21.99 0.63
CA VAL A 59 7.79 21.81 -0.14
C VAL A 59 8.59 23.12 -0.24
N ALA A 60 7.93 24.23 -0.54
CA ALA A 60 8.59 25.54 -0.63
C ALA A 60 9.14 26.01 0.72
N ASN A 61 8.41 25.79 1.82
CA ASN A 61 8.86 26.12 3.16
C ASN A 61 10.05 25.26 3.60
N PHE A 62 10.05 23.97 3.26
CA PHE A 62 11.17 23.08 3.51
C PHE A 62 12.46 23.57 2.81
N TYR A 63 12.37 23.89 1.52
CA TYR A 63 13.50 24.46 0.77
C TYR A 63 14.03 25.76 1.39
N LYS A 64 13.13 26.67 1.78
CA LYS A 64 13.50 27.93 2.45
C LYS A 64 14.23 27.66 3.77
N ALA A 65 13.69 26.77 4.61
CA ALA A 65 14.29 26.44 5.89
C ALA A 65 15.71 25.88 5.75
N LEU A 66 15.97 25.03 4.75
CA LEU A 66 17.31 24.53 4.46
C LEU A 66 18.27 25.67 4.09
N LYS A 67 17.83 26.60 3.24
CA LYS A 67 18.64 27.78 2.88
C LYS A 67 18.90 28.71 4.06
N ASP A 68 17.88 28.95 4.87
CA ASP A 68 17.99 29.81 6.06
C ASP A 68 18.94 29.19 7.10
N ALA A 69 19.05 27.86 7.13
CA ALA A 69 20.04 27.12 7.92
C ALA A 69 21.48 27.18 7.35
N GLY A 70 21.70 27.88 6.23
CA GLY A 70 23.02 28.09 5.63
C GLY A 70 23.40 27.09 4.54
N MET A 71 22.48 26.23 4.10
CA MET A 71 22.73 25.28 3.01
C MET A 71 22.84 25.99 1.66
N SER A 72 23.71 25.48 0.77
CA SER A 72 23.80 26.02 -0.59
C SER A 72 22.51 25.77 -1.38
N ASN A 73 22.28 26.57 -2.43
CA ASN A 73 21.10 26.41 -3.29
C ASN A 73 21.00 25.01 -3.89
N ASP A 74 22.14 24.42 -4.29
CA ASP A 74 22.20 23.13 -4.96
C ASP A 74 21.90 21.97 -4.00
N GLU A 75 22.47 22.01 -2.80
CA GLU A 75 22.22 21.02 -1.74
C GLU A 75 20.76 21.07 -1.27
N ALA A 76 20.24 22.28 -1.01
CA ALA A 76 18.86 22.46 -0.58
C ALA A 76 17.87 21.99 -1.65
N PHE A 77 18.18 22.23 -2.92
CA PHE A 77 17.38 21.78 -4.04
C PHE A 77 17.41 20.25 -4.16
N ALA A 78 18.58 19.63 -4.03
CA ALA A 78 18.73 18.17 -4.08
C ALA A 78 17.88 17.48 -2.99
N LEU A 79 18.01 17.91 -1.72
CA LEU A 79 17.25 17.33 -0.62
C LEU A 79 15.75 17.57 -0.73
N THR A 80 15.33 18.74 -1.20
CA THR A 80 13.90 19.03 -1.45
C THR A 80 13.35 18.12 -2.55
N ARG A 81 14.12 17.88 -3.61
CA ARG A 81 13.73 16.97 -4.71
C ARG A 81 13.61 15.52 -4.24
N GLU A 82 14.52 15.08 -3.37
CA GLU A 82 14.47 13.75 -2.75
C GLU A 82 13.26 13.60 -1.82
N TYR A 83 12.98 14.62 -1.00
CA TYR A 83 11.79 14.69 -0.15
C TYR A 83 10.49 14.55 -0.96
N MET A 84 10.41 15.21 -2.13
CA MET A 84 9.28 15.06 -3.05
C MET A 84 9.23 13.66 -3.70
N GLY A 85 10.38 13.09 -4.06
CA GLY A 85 10.50 11.79 -4.72
C GLY A 85 10.05 10.62 -3.84
N ASN A 86 10.34 10.67 -2.54
CA ASN A 86 9.94 9.64 -1.57
C ASN A 86 8.43 9.62 -1.29
N PHE A 87 7.74 10.74 -1.54
CA PHE A 87 6.27 10.84 -1.43
C PHE A 87 5.52 10.42 -2.69
N ASN A 88 6.21 9.95 -3.73
CA ASN A 88 5.57 9.57 -4.97
C ASN A 88 4.89 8.19 -4.84
N ILE A 89 3.73 8.17 -4.19
CA ILE A 89 2.85 7.00 -4.04
C ILE A 89 2.52 6.37 -5.40
N ALA A 90 2.58 7.13 -6.49
CA ALA A 90 2.51 6.59 -7.86
C ALA A 90 3.59 5.53 -8.16
N ASN A 91 4.80 5.62 -7.57
CA ASN A 91 5.83 4.58 -7.70
C ASN A 91 5.50 3.33 -6.86
N VAL A 92 4.86 3.49 -5.70
CA VAL A 92 4.42 2.38 -4.84
C VAL A 92 3.26 1.63 -5.52
N ILE A 93 2.27 2.35 -6.04
CA ILE A 93 1.13 1.79 -6.78
C ILE A 93 1.58 1.22 -8.14
N GLY A 94 2.46 1.91 -8.87
CA GLY A 94 3.02 1.47 -10.14
C GLY A 94 4.03 0.32 -10.03
N GLY A 95 4.65 0.14 -8.87
CA GLY A 95 5.47 -1.03 -8.53
C GLY A 95 4.61 -2.29 -8.34
N ALA A 96 3.48 -2.17 -7.64
CA ALA A 96 2.51 -3.25 -7.47
C ALA A 96 1.87 -3.69 -8.80
N ALA A 97 1.54 -2.75 -9.68
CA ALA A 97 0.98 -3.05 -11.01
C ALA A 97 1.98 -3.75 -11.94
N ARG A 98 3.29 -3.46 -11.84
CA ARG A 98 4.33 -4.14 -12.63
C ARG A 98 4.63 -5.56 -12.13
N GLY A 99 4.48 -5.84 -10.83
CA GLY A 99 4.62 -7.19 -10.28
C GLY A 99 3.58 -8.18 -10.81
N ALA A 100 2.37 -7.73 -11.12
CA ALA A 100 1.30 -8.59 -11.63
C ALA A 100 1.43 -8.97 -13.13
N LYS A 101 2.27 -8.26 -13.91
CA LYS A 101 2.44 -8.49 -15.35
C LYS A 101 3.59 -9.44 -15.69
N GLY A 102 4.50 -9.71 -14.74
CA GLY A 102 5.67 -10.58 -14.94
C GLY A 102 5.45 -12.07 -14.70
N SER A 103 4.24 -12.51 -14.32
CA SER A 103 3.95 -13.92 -13.98
C SER A 103 3.06 -14.64 -15.00
N ARG A 104 2.98 -14.14 -16.24
CA ARG A 104 2.15 -14.72 -17.31
C ARG A 104 2.91 -15.16 -18.56
N GLU A 105 4.24 -15.20 -18.48
CA GLU A 105 5.11 -15.77 -19.50
C GLU A 105 6.10 -16.72 -18.81
N ASP A 106 5.68 -17.97 -18.60
CA ASP A 106 6.50 -19.18 -18.57
C ASP A 106 5.58 -20.40 -18.78
#